data_AF-A0A964U1C3-F1
#
_entry.id   AF-A0A964U1C3-F1
#
_cell.length_a   1.000
_cell.length_b   1.000
_cell.length_c   1.000
_cell.angle_alpha   90.00
_cell.angle_beta   90.00
_cell.angle_gamma   90.00
#
_symmetry.space_group_name_H-M   'P 1'
#
loop_
_entity.id
_entity.type
_entity.pdbx_description
1 polymer ?
#
loop_
_entity_poly.entity_id
_entity_poly.type
_entity_poly.pdbx_seq_one_letter_code
_entity_poly.pdbx_strand_id
1 'polypeptide(L)'
;ELMAEAGYADGFSVDLHTPNDRYLNDEAISQALVGMLARIGIDVNLVSQTRSMHFPEIQNRTTDFYLLGWGVPTFDSQYVFDFLVHSTEGARGGWNGSRYSNPEVDALIQAMATETDLDARNQMIADVWAQLQADRVFLPIHNQTLAYAMRDGINLPVHPENQPSMTDVTFD
;
A
#
# COMPACT_ATOMS: atom_id res chain seq x y z
N GLU A 1 19.53 -14.87 -10.47
CA GLU A 1 19.45 -14.60 -11.93
C GLU A 1 19.12 -13.13 -12.17
N LEU A 2 17.89 -12.65 -11.91
CA LEU A 2 17.51 -11.24 -12.10
C LEU A 2 18.45 -10.22 -11.43
N MET A 3 18.92 -10.48 -10.20
CA MET A 3 19.90 -9.63 -9.51
C MET A 3 21.21 -9.50 -10.31
N ALA A 4 21.70 -10.58 -10.90
CA ALA A 4 22.93 -10.58 -11.70
C ALA A 4 22.72 -9.91 -13.06
N GLU A 5 21.58 -10.15 -13.71
CA GLU A 5 21.20 -9.47 -14.96
C GLU A 5 21.10 -7.95 -14.78
N ALA A 6 20.62 -7.50 -13.63
CA ALA A 6 20.54 -6.10 -13.25
C ALA A 6 21.91 -5.49 -12.83
N GLY A 7 22.99 -6.28 -12.80
CA GLY A 7 24.33 -5.82 -12.41
C GLY A 7 24.61 -5.83 -10.90
N TYR A 8 23.75 -6.46 -10.10
CA TYR A 8 23.86 -6.57 -8.64
C TYR A 8 24.07 -8.03 -8.20
N ALA A 9 24.94 -8.77 -8.89
CA ALA A 9 25.20 -10.18 -8.58
C ALA A 9 25.72 -10.39 -7.14
N ASP A 10 26.49 -9.43 -6.63
CA ASP A 10 27.03 -9.42 -5.27
C ASP A 10 26.07 -8.76 -4.25
N GLY A 11 24.88 -8.36 -4.70
CA GLY A 11 23.89 -7.70 -3.85
C GLY A 11 24.09 -6.19 -3.69
N PHE A 12 23.36 -5.62 -2.74
CA PHE A 12 23.42 -4.22 -2.33
C PHE A 12 22.78 -4.03 -0.95
N SER A 13 23.03 -2.88 -0.32
CA SER A 13 22.36 -2.50 0.93
C SER A 13 21.21 -1.51 0.69
N VAL A 14 20.16 -1.58 1.50
CA VAL A 14 19.01 -0.67 1.44
C VAL A 14 18.39 -0.44 2.81
N ASP A 15 17.87 0.76 3.06
CA ASP A 15 17.10 1.05 4.27
C ASP A 15 15.63 0.66 4.07
N LEU A 16 15.11 -0.22 4.95
CA LEU A 16 13.68 -0.55 5.03
C LEU A 16 13.05 0.22 6.20
N HIS A 17 12.29 1.27 5.88
CA HIS A 17 11.53 2.03 6.86
C HIS A 17 10.22 1.32 7.19
N THR A 18 9.97 1.11 8.48
CA THR A 18 8.75 0.46 8.96
C THR A 18 8.21 1.17 10.21
N PRO A 19 6.88 1.29 10.36
CA PRO A 19 6.33 1.60 11.66
C PRO A 19 6.49 0.39 12.60
N ASN A 20 6.41 0.64 13.91
CA ASN A 20 6.37 -0.39 14.96
C ASN A 20 5.17 -0.27 15.91
N ASP A 21 4.28 0.67 15.64
CA ASP A 21 3.12 1.00 16.47
C ASP A 21 1.86 1.32 15.65
N ARG A 22 1.84 0.94 14.35
CA ARG A 22 0.78 1.34 13.43
C ARG A 22 -0.11 0.19 12.98
N TYR A 23 0.49 -0.90 12.53
CA TYR A 23 -0.22 -2.03 11.95
C TYR A 23 0.01 -3.27 12.80
N LEU A 24 -0.90 -4.24 12.71
CA LEU A 24 -0.70 -5.52 13.36
C LEU A 24 0.58 -6.18 12.82
N ASN A 25 1.55 -6.40 13.70
CA ASN A 25 2.84 -7.04 13.42
C ASN A 25 3.72 -6.32 12.40
N ASP A 26 3.59 -5.00 12.19
CA ASP A 26 4.41 -4.24 11.23
C ASP A 26 5.92 -4.51 11.37
N GLU A 27 6.48 -4.35 12.58
CA GLU A 27 7.89 -4.61 12.82
C GLU A 27 8.28 -6.08 12.56
N ALA A 28 7.46 -7.03 13.00
CA ALA A 28 7.74 -8.46 12.81
C ALA A 28 7.67 -8.89 11.34
N ILE A 29 6.75 -8.30 10.56
CA ILE A 29 6.68 -8.50 9.11
C ILE A 29 7.95 -7.99 8.45
N SER A 30 8.39 -6.79 8.80
CA SER A 30 9.60 -6.20 8.22
C SER A 30 10.86 -6.97 8.62
N GLN A 31 10.95 -7.46 9.87
CA GLN A 31 12.03 -8.36 10.29
C GLN A 31 12.07 -9.67 9.48
N ALA A 32 10.90 -10.24 9.15
CA ALA A 32 10.85 -11.42 8.29
C ALA A 32 11.36 -11.11 6.87
N LEU A 33 11.00 -9.93 6.31
CA LEU A 33 11.50 -9.48 5.01
C LEU A 33 13.01 -9.31 4.99
N VAL A 34 13.64 -8.77 6.05
CA VAL A 34 15.11 -8.69 6.16
C VAL A 34 15.74 -10.06 5.92
N GLY A 35 15.25 -11.10 6.62
CA GLY A 35 15.77 -12.46 6.48
C GLY A 35 15.49 -13.09 5.10
N MET A 36 14.37 -12.74 4.46
CA MET A 36 14.05 -13.22 3.11
C MET A 36 14.91 -12.56 2.03
N LEU A 37 15.12 -11.24 2.12
CA LEU A 37 15.91 -10.45 1.18
C LEU A 37 17.42 -10.75 1.29
N ALA A 38 17.92 -11.03 2.50
CA ALA A 38 19.30 -11.46 2.70
C ALA A 38 19.66 -12.75 1.93
N ARG A 39 18.70 -13.65 1.68
CA ARG A 39 18.93 -14.88 0.90
C ARG A 39 19.28 -14.62 -0.56
N ILE A 40 18.96 -13.43 -1.08
CA ILE A 40 19.29 -13.00 -2.45
C ILE A 40 20.34 -11.89 -2.46
N GLY A 41 21.08 -11.71 -1.36
CA GLY A 41 22.19 -10.75 -1.26
C GLY A 41 21.77 -9.30 -0.97
N ILE A 42 20.50 -9.05 -0.67
CA ILE A 42 20.06 -7.70 -0.29
C ILE A 42 20.23 -7.54 1.22
N ASP A 43 21.15 -6.67 1.62
CA ASP A 43 21.44 -6.33 3.01
C ASP A 43 20.53 -5.20 3.48
N VAL A 44 19.50 -5.55 4.25
CA VAL A 44 18.47 -4.60 4.67
C VAL A 44 18.80 -4.03 6.05
N ASN A 45 19.00 -2.72 6.12
CA ASN A 45 19.03 -1.98 7.37
C ASN A 45 17.60 -1.60 7.77
N LEU A 46 17.10 -2.22 8.84
CA LEU A 46 15.72 -2.03 9.28
C LEU A 46 15.58 -0.76 10.13
N VAL A 47 14.91 0.26 9.59
CA VAL A 47 14.57 1.51 10.29
C VAL A 47 13.17 1.37 10.90
N SER A 48 13.13 0.77 12.09
CA SER A 48 11.91 0.56 12.88
C SER A 48 11.64 1.75 13.81
N GLN A 49 10.49 2.40 13.65
CA GLN A 49 10.19 3.66 14.36
C GLN A 49 8.68 3.87 14.55
N THR A 50 8.31 4.87 15.34
CA THR A 50 6.89 5.20 15.54
C THR A 50 6.25 5.77 14.27
N ARG A 51 4.95 5.59 14.11
CA ARG A 51 4.17 6.14 12.99
C ARG A 51 4.33 7.64 12.81
N SER A 52 4.56 8.38 13.91
CA SER A 52 4.72 9.83 13.89
C SER A 52 6.02 10.28 13.24
N MET A 53 7.04 9.41 13.21
CA MET A 53 8.30 9.64 12.50
C MET A 53 8.25 9.03 11.09
N HIS A 54 7.71 7.81 10.97
CA HIS A 54 7.65 7.05 9.72
C HIS A 54 6.90 7.77 8.58
N PHE A 55 5.68 8.25 8.83
CA PHE A 55 4.86 8.82 7.76
C PHE A 55 5.39 10.15 7.21
N PRO A 56 5.90 11.09 8.03
CA PRO A 56 6.58 12.26 7.50
C PRO A 56 7.73 11.94 6.55
N GLU A 57 8.51 10.88 6.80
CA GLU A 57 9.61 10.50 5.91
C GLU A 57 9.11 10.01 4.53
N ILE A 58 8.00 9.28 4.50
CA ILE A 58 7.35 8.88 3.23
C ILE A 58 6.83 10.12 2.49
N GLN A 59 6.12 11.01 3.16
CA GLN A 59 5.55 12.22 2.55
C GLN A 59 6.63 13.19 2.05
N ASN A 60 7.70 13.35 2.82
CA ASN A 60 8.87 14.14 2.43
C ASN A 60 9.77 13.43 1.42
N ARG A 61 9.46 12.15 1.13
CA ARG A 61 10.20 11.30 0.21
C ARG A 61 11.68 11.27 0.59
N THR A 62 11.95 10.84 1.82
CA THR A 62 13.30 10.64 2.36
C THR A 62 13.60 9.16 2.63
N THR A 63 12.73 8.26 2.20
CA THR A 63 12.86 6.80 2.32
C THR A 63 13.34 6.19 1.01
N ASP A 64 14.04 5.05 1.11
CA ASP A 64 14.43 4.22 -0.03
C ASP A 64 13.38 3.14 -0.30
N PHE A 65 13.14 2.29 0.71
CA PHE A 65 12.17 1.21 0.70
C PHE A 65 11.34 1.27 1.99
N TYR A 66 10.03 1.09 1.93
CA TYR A 66 9.16 1.32 3.09
C TYR A 66 7.94 0.42 3.15
N LEU A 67 7.50 0.12 4.38
CA LEU A 67 6.21 -0.51 4.64
C LEU A 67 5.10 0.55 4.74
N LEU A 68 4.06 0.39 3.92
CA LEU A 68 2.84 1.20 3.98
C LEU A 68 1.62 0.30 3.89
N GLY A 69 0.70 0.48 4.83
CA GLY A 69 -0.66 -0.07 4.75
C GLY A 69 -1.65 1.03 4.38
N TRP A 70 -2.57 0.72 3.47
CA TRP A 70 -3.55 1.67 2.94
C TRP A 70 -4.96 1.10 3.03
N GLY A 71 -5.87 1.83 3.68
CA GLY A 71 -7.30 1.54 3.65
C GLY A 71 -7.97 2.31 2.51
N VAL A 72 -9.04 1.74 1.93
CA VAL A 72 -9.77 2.35 0.81
C VAL A 72 -11.22 2.61 1.24
N PRO A 73 -11.53 3.74 1.89
CA PRO A 73 -12.87 4.04 2.39
C PRO A 73 -13.93 4.15 1.28
N THR A 74 -13.51 4.54 0.07
CA THR A 74 -14.42 4.67 -1.08
C THR A 74 -14.75 3.34 -1.75
N PHE A 75 -14.05 2.26 -1.38
CA PHE A 75 -14.06 0.97 -2.09
C PHE A 75 -13.73 1.05 -3.58
N ASP A 76 -13.03 2.10 -4.00
CA ASP A 76 -12.73 2.38 -5.41
C ASP A 76 -11.22 2.45 -5.67
N SER A 77 -10.76 1.78 -6.73
CA SER A 77 -9.32 1.74 -7.09
C SER A 77 -8.76 3.11 -7.45
N GLN A 78 -9.58 4.02 -7.97
CA GLN A 78 -9.15 5.38 -8.32
C GLN A 78 -8.60 6.11 -7.08
N TYR A 79 -9.13 5.82 -5.87
CA TYR A 79 -8.58 6.36 -4.62
C TYR A 79 -7.13 5.92 -4.37
N VAL A 80 -6.82 4.65 -4.63
CA VAL A 80 -5.43 4.15 -4.51
C VAL A 80 -4.55 4.82 -5.56
N PHE A 81 -5.03 4.89 -6.80
CA PHE A 81 -4.24 5.44 -7.89
C PHE A 81 -3.95 6.93 -7.71
N ASP A 82 -4.95 7.71 -7.31
CA ASP A 82 -4.82 9.16 -7.14
C ASP A 82 -3.81 9.52 -6.03
N PHE A 83 -3.85 8.81 -4.89
CA PHE A 83 -2.98 9.13 -3.76
C PHE A 83 -1.60 8.49 -3.85
N LEU A 84 -1.50 7.23 -4.28
CA LEU A 84 -0.27 6.43 -4.18
C LEU A 84 0.51 6.30 -5.49
N VAL A 85 -0.13 6.51 -6.64
CA VAL A 85 0.45 6.16 -7.95
C VAL A 85 0.66 7.38 -8.84
N HIS A 86 -0.34 8.26 -8.94
CA HIS A 86 -0.27 9.43 -9.81
C HIS A 86 0.98 10.25 -9.48
N SER A 87 1.66 10.77 -10.50
CA SER A 87 2.78 11.70 -10.32
C SER A 87 2.35 12.87 -9.44
N THR A 88 3.21 13.40 -8.58
CA THR A 88 2.77 14.49 -7.69
C THR A 88 2.48 15.77 -8.48
N GLU A 89 1.20 16.12 -8.61
CA GLU A 89 0.72 17.31 -9.30
C GLU A 89 -0.58 17.82 -8.66
N GLY A 90 -0.57 19.08 -8.21
CA GLY A 90 -1.73 19.69 -7.56
C GLY A 90 -2.18 18.92 -6.32
N ALA A 91 -3.39 18.37 -6.36
CA ALA A 91 -3.97 17.58 -5.27
C ALA A 91 -3.66 16.06 -5.36
N ARG A 92 -3.03 15.61 -6.44
CA ARG A 92 -2.78 14.18 -6.70
C ARG A 92 -1.36 13.77 -6.31
N GLY A 93 -1.18 12.47 -6.07
CA GLY A 93 0.12 11.87 -5.75
C GLY A 93 0.66 12.32 -4.40
N GLY A 94 -0.21 12.77 -3.48
CA GLY A 94 0.20 13.29 -2.17
C GLY A 94 0.87 12.24 -1.27
N TRP A 95 0.66 10.96 -1.56
CA TRP A 95 1.25 9.81 -0.87
C TRP A 95 2.04 8.89 -1.82
N ASN A 96 2.39 9.38 -3.01
CA ASN A 96 3.28 8.69 -3.94
C ASN A 96 4.73 8.80 -3.44
N GLY A 97 5.03 8.00 -2.40
CA GLY A 97 6.36 7.91 -1.79
C GLY A 97 7.37 7.16 -2.67
N SER A 98 6.90 6.27 -3.56
CA SER A 98 7.74 5.55 -4.52
C SER A 98 8.26 6.46 -5.63
N ARG A 99 7.66 7.65 -5.79
CA ARG A 99 7.95 8.60 -6.87
C ARG A 99 7.71 7.99 -8.25
N TYR A 100 6.82 7.01 -8.32
CA TYR A 100 6.42 6.43 -9.60
C TYR A 100 5.85 7.52 -10.49
N SER A 101 6.24 7.50 -11.77
CA SER A 101 5.77 8.48 -12.75
C SER A 101 5.65 7.80 -14.11
N ASN A 102 4.44 7.84 -14.65
CA ASN A 102 4.14 7.32 -15.97
C ASN A 102 2.99 8.18 -16.56
N PRO A 103 3.27 9.01 -17.59
CA PRO A 103 2.27 9.92 -18.15
C PRO A 103 1.01 9.22 -18.69
N GLU A 104 1.12 7.99 -19.18
CA GLU A 104 -0.03 7.22 -19.67
C GLU A 104 -0.92 6.76 -18.50
N VAL A 105 -0.30 6.31 -17.41
CA VAL A 105 -1.01 5.97 -16.17
C VAL A 105 -1.67 7.20 -15.57
N ASP A 106 -0.96 8.34 -15.49
CA ASP A 106 -1.51 9.60 -14.99
C ASP A 106 -2.76 10.02 -15.79
N ALA A 107 -2.70 9.94 -17.12
CA ALA A 107 -3.82 10.25 -17.99
C ALA A 107 -5.03 9.32 -17.75
N LEU A 108 -4.81 8.01 -17.58
CA LEU A 108 -5.87 7.05 -17.26
C LEU A 108 -6.52 7.35 -15.90
N ILE A 109 -5.72 7.67 -14.88
CA ILE A 109 -6.21 8.01 -13.53
C ILE A 109 -7.10 9.25 -13.58
N GLN A 110 -6.73 10.26 -14.38
CA GLN A 110 -7.52 11.47 -14.55
C GLN A 110 -8.82 11.20 -15.31
N ALA A 111 -8.78 10.39 -16.37
CA ALA A 111 -9.96 10.03 -17.15
C ALA A 111 -10.99 9.23 -16.32
N MET A 112 -10.53 8.31 -15.48
CA MET A 112 -11.39 7.50 -14.59
C MET A 112 -12.27 8.32 -13.65
N ALA A 113 -11.87 9.55 -13.31
CA ALA A 113 -12.63 10.42 -12.41
C ALA A 113 -13.90 10.99 -13.06
N THR A 114 -13.97 11.00 -14.40
CA THR A 114 -15.09 11.56 -15.17
C THR A 114 -15.77 10.53 -16.06
N GLU A 115 -15.26 9.30 -16.13
CA GLU A 115 -15.87 8.21 -16.90
C GLU A 115 -17.14 7.71 -16.21
N THR A 116 -18.24 7.65 -16.96
CA THR A 116 -19.57 7.27 -16.46
C THR A 116 -20.03 5.91 -17.00
N ASP A 117 -19.40 5.40 -18.07
CA ASP A 117 -19.58 4.04 -18.55
C ASP A 117 -18.79 3.06 -17.66
N LEU A 118 -19.50 2.13 -17.03
CA LEU A 118 -18.91 1.23 -16.05
C LEU A 118 -17.93 0.22 -16.68
N ASP A 119 -18.22 -0.26 -17.88
CA ASP A 119 -17.36 -1.25 -18.54
C ASP A 119 -16.05 -0.60 -19.01
N ALA A 120 -16.14 0.59 -19.58
CA ALA A 120 -14.97 1.41 -19.94
C ALA A 120 -14.14 1.75 -18.71
N ARG A 121 -14.77 2.18 -17.60
CA ARG A 121 -14.06 2.51 -16.36
C ARG A 121 -13.39 1.29 -15.74
N ASN A 122 -14.05 0.14 -15.74
CA ASN A 122 -13.46 -1.12 -15.27
C ASN A 122 -12.25 -1.53 -16.10
N GLN A 123 -12.29 -1.32 -17.42
CA GLN A 123 -11.14 -1.57 -18.28
C GLN A 123 -9.98 -0.62 -17.94
N MET A 124 -10.23 0.68 -17.75
CA MET A 124 -9.19 1.63 -17.31
C MET A 124 -8.54 1.22 -15.99
N ILE A 125 -9.34 0.75 -15.01
CA ILE A 125 -8.82 0.24 -13.73
C ILE A 125 -7.93 -0.99 -13.95
N ALA A 126 -8.37 -1.92 -14.80
CA ALA A 126 -7.60 -3.13 -15.11
C ALA A 126 -6.28 -2.80 -15.81
N ASP A 127 -6.30 -1.85 -16.75
CA ASP A 127 -5.11 -1.42 -17.49
C ASP A 127 -4.07 -0.76 -16.56
N VAL A 128 -4.51 0.11 -15.66
CA VAL A 128 -3.61 0.70 -14.64
C VAL A 128 -3.04 -0.40 -13.75
N TRP A 129 -3.86 -1.32 -13.22
CA TRP A 129 -3.32 -2.41 -12.40
C TRP A 129 -2.34 -3.30 -13.16
N ALA A 130 -2.59 -3.61 -14.43
CA ALA A 130 -1.69 -4.38 -15.27
C ALA A 130 -0.35 -3.66 -15.43
N GLN A 131 -0.37 -2.36 -15.70
CA GLN A 131 0.85 -1.55 -15.83
C GLN A 131 1.63 -1.50 -14.51
N LEU A 132 0.97 -1.27 -13.37
CA LEU A 132 1.64 -1.24 -12.06
C LEU A 132 2.24 -2.59 -11.67
N GLN A 133 1.61 -3.69 -12.07
CA GLN A 133 2.16 -5.04 -11.89
C GLN A 133 3.37 -5.31 -12.78
N ALA A 134 3.34 -4.84 -14.02
CA ALA A 134 4.47 -4.94 -14.94
C ALA A 134 5.68 -4.13 -14.42
N ASP A 135 5.42 -2.93 -13.92
CA ASP A 135 6.44 -2.01 -13.39
C ASP A 135 6.89 -2.33 -11.97
N ARG A 136 6.24 -3.30 -11.30
CA ARG A 136 6.55 -3.73 -9.92
C ARG A 136 6.52 -2.57 -8.91
N VAL A 137 5.58 -1.63 -9.08
CA VAL A 137 5.46 -0.43 -8.22
C VAL A 137 5.20 -0.79 -6.76
N PHE A 138 4.47 -1.88 -6.53
CA PHE A 138 4.19 -2.40 -5.19
C PHE A 138 4.72 -3.81 -5.03
N LEU A 139 5.11 -4.13 -3.80
CA LEU A 139 5.32 -5.50 -3.33
C LEU A 139 4.19 -5.84 -2.34
N PRO A 140 3.08 -6.47 -2.80
CA PRO A 140 1.99 -6.81 -1.91
C PRO A 140 2.41 -7.88 -0.90
N ILE A 141 2.22 -7.63 0.38
CA ILE A 141 2.59 -8.56 1.46
C ILE A 141 1.38 -9.34 1.94
N HIS A 142 0.30 -8.66 2.34
CA HIS A 142 -0.94 -9.28 2.79
C HIS A 142 -2.08 -8.25 2.82
N ASN A 143 -3.32 -8.75 2.88
CA ASN A 143 -4.49 -7.98 3.27
C ASN A 143 -4.81 -8.29 4.74
N GLN A 144 -4.99 -7.26 5.56
CA GLN A 144 -5.33 -7.45 6.98
C GLN A 144 -6.76 -7.96 7.13
N THR A 145 -6.92 -9.04 7.90
CA THR A 145 -8.23 -9.57 8.26
C THR A 145 -8.76 -8.88 9.50
N LEU A 146 -10.06 -8.59 9.52
CA LEU A 146 -10.73 -8.03 10.70
C LEU A 146 -11.10 -9.15 11.67
N ALA A 147 -10.73 -8.98 12.94
CA ALA A 147 -11.08 -9.90 14.02
C ALA A 147 -11.94 -9.15 15.05
N TYR A 148 -13.22 -9.52 15.12
CA TYR A 148 -14.18 -8.95 16.09
C TYR A 148 -14.51 -10.04 17.12
N ALA A 149 -14.59 -9.64 18.38
CA ALA A 149 -15.10 -10.48 19.46
C ALA A 149 -16.29 -9.77 20.09
N MET A 150 -17.43 -10.46 20.18
CA MET A 150 -18.64 -9.95 20.79
C MET A 150 -19.01 -10.80 22.00
N ARG A 151 -19.65 -10.18 23.00
CA ARG A 151 -20.28 -10.92 24.10
C ARG A 151 -21.52 -11.63 23.56
N ASP A 152 -21.81 -12.81 24.08
CA ASP A 152 -23.08 -13.50 23.84
C ASP A 152 -24.28 -12.55 24.04
N GLY A 153 -25.25 -12.63 23.14
CA GLY A 153 -26.43 -11.77 23.10
C GLY A 153 -26.20 -10.37 22.55
N ILE A 154 -25.02 -10.05 22.00
CA ILE A 154 -24.77 -8.83 21.22
C ILE A 154 -24.40 -9.23 19.79
N ASN A 155 -25.24 -8.84 18.84
CA ASN A 155 -25.02 -9.09 17.42
C ASN A 155 -24.67 -7.78 16.73
N LEU A 156 -23.48 -7.73 16.12
CA LEU A 156 -23.00 -6.58 15.36
C LEU A 156 -22.30 -7.09 14.09
N PRO A 157 -22.76 -6.70 12.89
CA PRO A 157 -22.06 -7.05 11.66
C PRO A 157 -20.67 -6.41 11.61
N VAL A 158 -19.68 -7.16 11.14
CA VAL A 158 -18.33 -6.65 10.89
C VAL A 158 -18.37 -5.83 9.61
N HIS A 159 -18.20 -4.51 9.72
CA HIS A 159 -18.13 -3.64 8.57
C HIS A 159 -16.75 -3.74 7.89
N PRO A 160 -16.67 -3.79 6.54
CA PRO A 160 -15.38 -3.86 5.83
C PRO A 160 -14.42 -2.70 6.13
N GLU A 161 -14.92 -1.52 6.53
CA GLU A 161 -14.10 -0.37 6.94
C GLU A 161 -13.53 -0.49 8.36
N ASN A 162 -13.76 -1.61 9.05
CA ASN A 162 -13.38 -1.80 10.44
C ASN A 162 -13.99 -0.74 11.39
N GLN A 163 -15.25 -0.39 11.16
CA GLN A 163 -16.00 0.54 12.00
C GLN A 163 -17.28 -0.13 12.52
N PRO A 164 -17.49 -0.20 13.84
CA PRO A 164 -18.73 -0.73 14.40
C PRO A 164 -19.89 0.24 14.16
N SER A 165 -20.92 -0.21 13.45
CA SER A 165 -22.16 0.54 13.26
C SER A 165 -23.12 0.30 14.42
N MET A 166 -23.20 1.26 15.35
CA MET A 166 -24.09 1.15 16.52
C MET A 166 -25.58 1.19 16.16
N THR A 167 -25.94 1.59 14.93
CA THR A 167 -27.33 1.56 14.46
C THR A 167 -27.80 0.17 14.08
N ASP A 168 -26.86 -0.74 13.77
CA ASP A 168 -27.16 -2.10 13.30
C ASP A 168 -27.00 -3.15 14.41
N VAL A 169 -26.69 -2.71 15.63
CA VAL A 169 -26.52 -3.61 16.77
C VAL A 169 -27.88 -4.17 17.21
N THR A 170 -27.95 -5.48 17.39
CA THR A 170 -29.12 -6.14 17.99
C THR A 170 -28.72 -6.90 19.24
N PHE A 171 -29.71 -7.12 20.12
CA PHE A 171 -29.54 -7.84 21.38
C PHE A 171 -30.54 -8.99 21.43
N ASP A 172 -30.08 -10.16 21.86
CA ASP A 172 -30.91 -11.35 22.07
C ASP A 172 -31.64 -11.31 23.43
#